data_AF-A8RIS1-F1
#
_entry.id   AF-A8RIS1-F1
#
_cell.length_a   1.000
_cell.length_b   1.000
_cell.length_c   1.000
_cell.angle_alpha   90.00
_cell.angle_beta   90.00
_cell.angle_gamma   90.00
#
_symmetry.space_group_name_H-M   'P 1'
#
loop_
_entity.id
_entity.type
_entity.pdbx_description
1 polymer ?
#
loop_
_entity_poly.entity_id
_entity_poly.type
_entity_poly.pdbx_seq_one_letter_code
_entity_poly.pdbx_strand_id
1 'polypeptide(L)'
;MVFYHEMQLWANEGYFVFFCNPRGSDGHGDAYSTISGINGTLDYDDLMQFTDHVLDIYPQIDRTRVGVTGGSYGGFLTNWIAGHTDRFAAAASQRSIGDWMVHYAACDSGFWVTSEQFPPSPLYDAKNAWEHSPGKYAMNIKTPMLFIHSDEDRRCPLSEMMPVYTGAILAGIPVRMCLFHGENHELSRAGKPRCRMKRLAEITNWMDKYLKGERME
;
A
#
# COMPACT_ATOMS: atom_id res chain seq x y z
N MET A 1 -19.93 -9.79 -1.87
CA MET A 1 -19.34 -11.07 -2.30
C MET A 1 -17.87 -11.03 -1.92
N VAL A 2 -17.43 -11.92 -1.01
CA VAL A 2 -16.10 -11.91 -0.35
C VAL A 2 -15.12 -12.81 -1.12
N PHE A 3 -14.99 -12.62 -2.44
CA PHE A 3 -14.07 -13.42 -3.26
C PHE A 3 -13.05 -12.53 -3.95
N TYR A 4 -11.82 -12.52 -3.44
CA TYR A 4 -10.67 -11.87 -4.06
C TYR A 4 -9.75 -12.92 -4.65
N HIS A 5 -9.68 -12.98 -5.98
CA HIS A 5 -8.85 -13.96 -6.71
C HIS A 5 -7.38 -13.97 -6.25
N GLU A 6 -6.80 -12.80 -6.00
CA GLU A 6 -5.41 -12.65 -5.53
C GLU A 6 -5.15 -13.39 -4.21
N MET A 7 -6.09 -13.32 -3.27
CA MET A 7 -5.97 -14.01 -1.98
C MET A 7 -6.02 -15.53 -2.15
N GLN A 8 -6.88 -16.02 -3.05
CA GLN A 8 -6.98 -17.45 -3.34
C GLN A 8 -5.74 -17.98 -4.07
N LEU A 9 -5.16 -17.18 -4.98
CA LEU A 9 -3.91 -17.50 -5.65
C LEU A 9 -2.79 -17.63 -4.62
N TRP A 10 -2.61 -16.66 -3.72
CA TRP A 10 -1.54 -16.77 -2.70
C TRP A 10 -1.74 -17.90 -1.70
N ALA A 11 -2.99 -18.20 -1.31
CA ALA A 11 -3.27 -19.39 -0.52
C ALA A 11 -2.83 -20.68 -1.25
N ASN A 12 -3.05 -20.76 -2.57
CA ASN A 12 -2.58 -21.86 -3.40
C ASN A 12 -1.05 -21.89 -3.55
N GLU A 13 -0.40 -20.73 -3.58
CA GLU A 13 1.07 -20.60 -3.60
C GLU A 13 1.73 -20.83 -2.22
N GLY A 14 0.96 -21.29 -1.21
CA GLY A 14 1.48 -21.67 0.10
C GLY A 14 1.64 -20.52 1.09
N TYR A 15 0.98 -19.38 0.86
CA TYR A 15 0.95 -18.27 1.81
C TYR A 15 -0.24 -18.36 2.76
N PHE A 16 -0.02 -17.99 4.02
CA PHE A 16 -1.11 -17.53 4.87
C PHE A 16 -1.51 -16.12 4.45
N VAL A 17 -2.80 -15.93 4.13
CA VAL A 17 -3.35 -14.62 3.75
C VAL A 17 -4.32 -14.16 4.82
N PHE A 18 -4.03 -13.01 5.43
CA PHE A 18 -4.90 -12.36 6.41
C PHE A 18 -5.15 -10.90 6.03
N PHE A 19 -6.36 -10.42 6.32
CA PHE A 19 -6.81 -9.07 6.04
C PHE A 19 -7.92 -8.69 7.04
N CYS A 20 -8.06 -7.40 7.33
CA CYS A 20 -9.09 -6.87 8.22
C CYS A 20 -9.63 -5.54 7.70
N ASN A 21 -10.66 -5.03 8.37
CA ASN A 21 -11.20 -3.69 8.16
C ASN A 21 -10.74 -2.80 9.33
N PRO A 22 -9.60 -2.08 9.22
CA PRO A 22 -9.18 -1.14 10.26
C PRO A 22 -10.17 0.02 10.39
N ARG A 23 -10.09 0.82 11.47
CA ARG A 23 -10.75 2.12 11.55
C ARG A 23 -10.43 2.94 10.29
N GLY A 24 -11.41 3.70 9.81
CA GLY A 24 -11.43 4.25 8.46
C GLY A 24 -12.21 3.41 7.45
N SER A 25 -12.47 2.12 7.75
CA SER A 25 -13.28 1.27 6.89
C SER A 25 -14.77 1.57 7.01
N ASP A 26 -15.50 1.31 5.93
CA ASP A 26 -16.97 1.34 5.90
C ASP A 26 -17.58 0.09 6.58
N GLY A 27 -18.89 0.11 6.83
CA GLY A 27 -19.66 -1.02 7.35
C GLY A 27 -19.78 -1.09 8.88
N HIS A 28 -19.21 -0.11 9.60
CA HIS A 28 -19.19 -0.05 11.07
C HIS A 28 -19.69 1.30 11.64
N GLY A 29 -20.27 2.15 10.79
CA GLY A 29 -20.83 3.46 11.15
C GLY A 29 -19.81 4.61 11.11
N ASP A 30 -20.32 5.84 11.07
CA ASP A 30 -19.54 7.06 10.81
C ASP A 30 -18.37 7.26 11.78
N ALA A 31 -18.58 6.95 13.07
CA ALA A 31 -17.53 7.08 14.08
C ALA A 31 -16.35 6.13 13.83
N TYR A 32 -16.59 4.97 13.19
CA TYR A 32 -15.55 4.02 12.85
C TYR A 32 -14.84 4.39 11.55
N SER A 33 -15.57 4.93 10.56
CA SER A 33 -15.03 5.30 9.25
C SER A 33 -14.31 6.65 9.23
N THR A 34 -14.54 7.51 10.23
CA THR A 34 -13.95 8.85 10.26
C THR A 34 -12.51 8.82 10.77
N ILE A 35 -11.55 8.93 9.85
CA ILE A 35 -10.10 9.09 10.13
C ILE A 35 -9.49 10.32 9.42
N SER A 36 -10.34 11.25 8.97
CA SER A 36 -9.90 12.48 8.32
C SER A 36 -8.92 13.25 9.19
N GLY A 37 -7.78 13.61 8.58
CA GLY A 37 -6.73 14.44 9.18
C GLY A 37 -5.74 13.65 10.02
N ILE A 38 -5.96 12.33 10.17
CA ILE A 38 -5.16 11.43 11.02
C ILE A 38 -4.86 10.10 10.30
N ASN A 39 -4.84 10.07 8.97
CA ASN A 39 -4.52 8.88 8.17
C ASN A 39 -3.13 8.31 8.52
N GLY A 40 -2.99 7.01 8.77
CA GLY A 40 -1.74 6.41 9.24
C GLY A 40 -1.55 6.45 10.76
N THR A 41 -2.63 6.72 11.52
CA THR A 41 -2.62 6.63 12.98
C THR A 41 -3.42 5.42 13.45
N LEU A 42 -4.72 5.58 13.70
CA LEU A 42 -5.61 4.54 14.22
C LEU A 42 -5.71 3.34 13.28
N ASP A 43 -5.71 3.58 11.98
CA ASP A 43 -5.75 2.56 10.94
C ASP A 43 -4.43 1.79 10.84
N TYR A 44 -3.30 2.46 10.99
CA TYR A 44 -1.99 1.81 11.14
C TYR A 44 -1.94 0.95 12.41
N ASP A 45 -2.34 1.50 13.55
CA ASP A 45 -2.35 0.80 14.84
C ASP A 45 -3.23 -0.47 14.78
N ASP A 46 -4.41 -0.36 14.16
CA ASP A 46 -5.32 -1.50 13.98
C ASP A 46 -4.68 -2.59 13.11
N LEU A 47 -3.97 -2.22 12.04
CA LEU A 47 -3.28 -3.20 11.19
C LEU A 47 -2.12 -3.87 11.91
N MET A 48 -1.36 -3.14 12.74
CA MET A 48 -0.27 -3.71 13.53
C MET A 48 -0.80 -4.65 14.61
N GLN A 49 -1.82 -4.23 15.37
CA GLN A 49 -2.46 -5.04 16.40
C GLN A 49 -3.13 -6.29 15.79
N PHE A 50 -3.79 -6.15 14.64
CA PHE A 50 -4.37 -7.27 13.93
C PHE A 50 -3.29 -8.26 13.48
N THR A 51 -2.17 -7.76 12.95
CA THR A 51 -1.03 -8.60 12.57
C THR A 51 -0.48 -9.36 13.77
N ASP A 52 -0.28 -8.69 14.91
CA ASP A 52 0.18 -9.35 16.15
C ASP A 52 -0.80 -10.43 16.60
N HIS A 53 -2.10 -10.11 16.62
CA HIS A 53 -3.14 -11.04 17.00
C HIS A 53 -3.16 -12.29 16.12
N VAL A 54 -3.06 -12.13 14.79
CA VAL A 54 -3.00 -13.26 13.84
C VAL A 54 -1.76 -14.13 14.08
N LEU A 55 -0.59 -13.52 14.30
CA LEU A 55 0.65 -14.26 14.55
C LEU A 55 0.67 -14.97 15.92
N ASP A 56 -0.10 -14.48 16.89
CA ASP A 56 -0.26 -15.11 18.20
C ASP A 56 -1.19 -16.33 18.13
N ILE A 57 -2.30 -16.23 17.40
CA ILE A 57 -3.31 -17.32 17.32
C ILE A 57 -2.93 -18.43 16.31
N TYR A 58 -2.11 -18.12 15.29
CA TYR A 58 -1.66 -19.07 14.28
C TYR A 58 -0.13 -19.26 14.32
N PRO A 59 0.40 -20.08 15.25
CA PRO A 59 1.84 -20.28 15.43
C PRO A 59 2.55 -20.95 14.24
N GLN A 60 1.79 -21.45 13.26
CA GLN A 60 2.32 -21.97 12.00
C GLN A 60 2.83 -20.85 11.06
N ILE A 61 2.43 -19.59 11.30
CA ILE A 61 2.91 -18.44 10.53
C ILE A 61 4.29 -18.04 11.04
N ASP A 62 5.28 -18.08 10.16
CA ASP A 62 6.63 -17.63 10.48
C ASP A 62 6.68 -16.10 10.59
N ARG A 63 6.86 -15.60 11.82
CA ARG A 63 6.92 -14.16 12.15
C ARG A 63 8.04 -13.41 11.43
N THR A 64 9.07 -14.11 10.97
CA THR A 64 10.20 -13.50 10.26
C THR A 64 9.99 -13.39 8.76
N ARG A 65 8.92 -14.02 8.23
CA ARG A 65 8.63 -14.12 6.79
C ARG A 65 7.24 -13.56 6.48
N VAL A 66 6.93 -12.39 7.06
CA VAL A 66 5.66 -11.67 6.83
C VAL A 66 5.87 -10.56 5.79
N GLY A 67 5.01 -10.54 4.77
CA GLY A 67 4.95 -9.47 3.78
C GLY A 67 3.74 -8.57 3.95
N VAL A 68 3.82 -7.34 3.43
CA VAL A 68 2.70 -6.38 3.41
C VAL A 68 2.44 -5.88 1.99
N THR A 69 1.18 -5.76 1.60
CA THR A 69 0.80 -5.24 0.29
C THR A 69 -0.60 -4.65 0.29
N GLY A 70 -0.81 -3.64 -0.55
CA GLY A 70 -2.09 -3.00 -0.71
C GLY A 70 -2.10 -2.06 -1.90
N GLY A 71 -3.32 -1.75 -2.36
CA GLY A 71 -3.56 -0.84 -3.48
C GLY A 71 -4.30 0.43 -3.07
N SER A 72 -4.06 1.55 -3.73
CA SER A 72 -4.73 2.83 -3.45
C SER A 72 -4.45 3.28 -2.01
N TYR A 73 -5.46 3.48 -1.17
CA TYR A 73 -5.27 3.71 0.26
C TYR A 73 -4.49 2.56 0.96
N GLY A 74 -4.68 1.32 0.53
CA GLY A 74 -3.83 0.21 1.00
C GLY A 74 -2.37 0.33 0.56
N GLY A 75 -2.10 0.98 -0.57
CA GLY A 75 -0.75 1.33 -1.03
C GLY A 75 -0.15 2.46 -0.20
N PHE A 76 -0.95 3.46 0.15
CA PHE A 76 -0.60 4.47 1.16
C PHE A 76 -0.18 3.81 2.48
N LEU A 77 -1.02 2.91 3.03
CA LEU A 77 -0.70 2.18 4.25
C LEU A 77 0.51 1.28 4.09
N THR A 78 0.71 0.64 2.94
CA THR A 78 1.92 -0.16 2.68
C THR A 78 3.19 0.71 2.75
N ASN A 79 3.17 1.89 2.12
CA ASN A 79 4.27 2.84 2.18
C ASN A 79 4.48 3.37 3.61
N TRP A 80 3.38 3.69 4.30
CA TRP A 80 3.38 4.19 5.67
C TRP A 80 3.99 3.17 6.63
N ILE A 81 3.48 1.93 6.60
CA ILE A 81 3.99 0.82 7.41
C ILE A 81 5.49 0.64 7.19
N ALA A 82 5.94 0.57 5.93
CA ALA A 82 7.35 0.37 5.61
C ALA A 82 8.26 1.50 6.13
N GLY A 83 7.74 2.73 6.26
CA GLY A 83 8.46 3.88 6.82
C GLY A 83 8.44 3.99 8.35
N HIS A 84 7.61 3.18 9.04
CA HIS A 84 7.38 3.27 10.50
C HIS A 84 7.70 1.99 11.26
N THR A 85 8.01 0.89 10.57
CA THR A 85 8.46 -0.37 11.18
C THR A 85 9.33 -1.17 10.22
N ASP A 86 10.20 -2.02 10.76
CA ASP A 86 11.04 -2.98 10.01
C ASP A 86 10.61 -4.45 10.22
N ARG A 87 9.41 -4.69 10.76
CA ARG A 87 8.89 -6.04 11.03
C ARG A 87 8.54 -6.86 9.79
N PHE A 88 8.36 -6.23 8.63
CA PHE A 88 7.99 -6.90 7.39
C PHE A 88 9.24 -7.20 6.55
N ALA A 89 9.35 -8.43 6.08
CA ALA A 89 10.48 -8.89 5.26
C ALA A 89 10.36 -8.49 3.78
N ALA A 90 9.16 -8.16 3.32
CA ALA A 90 8.89 -7.69 1.96
C ALA A 90 7.66 -6.78 1.93
N ALA A 91 7.66 -5.79 1.03
CA ALA A 91 6.50 -4.94 0.80
C ALA A 91 6.22 -4.77 -0.70
N ALA A 92 4.95 -4.73 -1.08
CA ALA A 92 4.50 -4.44 -2.44
C ALA A 92 3.42 -3.35 -2.44
N SER A 93 3.81 -2.12 -2.75
CA SER A 93 2.91 -0.96 -2.83
C SER A 93 2.33 -0.84 -4.23
N GLN A 94 1.02 -0.61 -4.33
CA GLN A 94 0.33 -0.58 -5.62
C GLN A 94 -0.51 0.67 -5.77
N ARG A 95 -0.45 1.35 -6.94
CA ARG A 95 -1.28 2.53 -7.28
C ARG A 95 -1.47 3.50 -6.10
N SER A 96 -0.37 3.79 -5.41
CA SER A 96 -0.39 4.30 -4.04
C SER A 96 -0.38 5.82 -3.96
N ILE A 97 -0.85 6.34 -2.83
CA ILE A 97 -0.65 7.74 -2.44
C ILE A 97 0.65 7.84 -1.65
N GLY A 98 1.54 8.76 -2.04
CA GLY A 98 2.77 9.06 -1.32
C GLY A 98 2.87 10.49 -0.80
N ASP A 99 2.01 11.39 -1.28
CA ASP A 99 1.92 12.76 -0.78
C ASP A 99 0.49 13.30 -0.92
N TRP A 100 -0.14 13.65 0.20
CA TRP A 100 -1.49 14.21 0.23
C TRP A 100 -1.62 15.57 -0.47
N MET A 101 -0.55 16.38 -0.48
CA MET A 101 -0.56 17.65 -1.21
C MET A 101 -0.59 17.43 -2.72
N VAL A 102 0.19 16.46 -3.20
CA VAL A 102 0.17 16.05 -4.62
C VAL A 102 -1.17 15.38 -4.93
N HIS A 103 -1.70 14.54 -4.04
CA HIS A 103 -2.98 13.89 -4.22
C HIS A 103 -4.11 14.91 -4.41
N TYR A 104 -4.19 15.93 -3.54
CA TYR A 104 -5.15 17.01 -3.71
C TYR A 104 -5.08 17.71 -5.07
N ALA A 105 -3.87 17.95 -5.58
CA ALA A 105 -3.67 18.72 -6.81
C ALA A 105 -3.79 17.88 -8.10
N ALA A 106 -3.37 16.62 -8.07
CA ALA A 106 -3.20 15.79 -9.26
C ALA A 106 -4.28 14.71 -9.44
N CYS A 107 -4.90 14.26 -8.34
CA CYS A 107 -5.99 13.28 -8.40
C CYS A 107 -7.20 13.87 -9.14
N ASP A 108 -7.82 13.06 -10.00
CA ASP A 108 -9.06 13.38 -10.71
C ASP A 108 -10.22 13.83 -9.82
N SER A 109 -10.19 13.44 -8.55
CA SER A 109 -11.18 13.74 -7.52
C SER A 109 -10.58 14.45 -6.31
N GLY A 110 -9.30 14.83 -6.35
CA GLY A 110 -8.51 15.33 -5.23
C GLY A 110 -9.11 16.56 -4.54
N PHE A 111 -9.69 17.49 -5.32
CA PHE A 111 -10.36 18.68 -4.78
C PHE A 111 -11.48 18.33 -3.79
N TRP A 112 -12.21 17.24 -4.02
CA TRP A 112 -13.30 16.80 -3.16
C TRP A 112 -12.80 15.82 -2.10
N VAL A 113 -12.20 14.71 -2.52
CA VAL A 113 -11.87 13.60 -1.61
C VAL A 113 -10.76 13.97 -0.63
N THR A 114 -9.72 14.68 -1.08
CA THR A 114 -8.61 15.05 -0.20
C THR A 114 -9.00 16.22 0.71
N SER A 115 -9.95 17.06 0.30
CA SER A 115 -10.53 18.07 1.20
C SER A 115 -11.36 17.46 2.31
N GLU A 116 -12.06 16.35 2.05
CA GLU A 116 -12.76 15.59 3.10
C GLU A 116 -11.77 14.88 4.04
N GLN A 117 -10.63 14.41 3.51
CA GLN A 117 -9.56 13.87 4.35
C GLN A 117 -8.85 14.95 5.15
N PHE A 118 -8.71 16.18 4.64
CA PHE A 118 -8.04 17.29 5.31
C PHE A 118 -8.91 18.56 5.25
N PRO A 119 -9.99 18.64 6.06
CA PRO A 119 -10.93 19.75 5.98
C PRO A 119 -10.34 21.08 6.45
N PRO A 120 -10.63 22.21 5.78
CA PRO A 120 -11.47 22.33 4.58
C PRO A 120 -10.72 22.00 3.27
N SER A 121 -9.39 21.97 3.29
CA SER A 121 -8.50 21.49 2.24
C SER A 121 -7.09 21.36 2.82
N PRO A 122 -6.24 20.44 2.33
CA PRO A 122 -4.86 20.33 2.80
C PRO A 122 -4.02 21.60 2.53
N LEU A 123 -4.49 22.53 1.69
CA LEU A 123 -3.84 23.83 1.51
C LEU A 123 -3.90 24.73 2.75
N TYR A 124 -4.89 24.55 3.62
CA TYR A 124 -5.04 25.35 4.84
C TYR A 124 -4.13 24.85 5.97
N ASP A 125 -3.80 23.56 5.96
CA ASP A 125 -2.83 22.95 6.87
C ASP A 125 -1.93 21.97 6.12
N ALA A 126 -1.06 22.54 5.27
CA ALA A 126 -0.10 21.76 4.48
C ALA A 126 0.90 21.01 5.38
N LYS A 127 1.11 21.48 6.61
CA LYS A 127 1.97 20.80 7.59
C LYS A 127 1.32 19.49 8.02
N ASN A 128 0.05 19.50 8.40
CA ASN A 128 -0.66 18.28 8.78
C ASN A 128 -0.75 17.27 7.62
N ALA A 129 -1.04 17.76 6.40
CA ALA A 129 -1.06 16.92 5.20
C ALA A 129 0.30 16.25 4.97
N TRP A 130 1.40 17.02 5.04
CA TRP A 130 2.74 16.48 4.88
C TRP A 130 3.17 15.55 6.03
N GLU A 131 2.72 15.82 7.26
CA GLU A 131 2.95 14.95 8.42
C GLU A 131 2.36 13.56 8.23
N HIS A 132 1.27 13.46 7.48
CA HIS A 132 0.61 12.21 7.13
C HIS A 132 0.98 11.70 5.72
N SER A 133 1.99 12.28 5.04
CA SER A 133 2.45 11.82 3.72
C SER A 133 3.57 10.77 3.84
N PRO A 134 3.45 9.56 3.26
CA PRO A 134 4.50 8.53 3.35
C PRO A 134 5.84 8.97 2.75
N GLY A 135 5.82 9.85 1.74
CA GLY A 135 7.01 10.43 1.14
C GLY A 135 7.93 11.13 2.14
N LYS A 136 7.38 11.68 3.23
CA LYS A 136 8.15 12.29 4.33
C LYS A 136 9.07 11.30 5.04
N TYR A 137 8.64 10.04 5.14
CA TYR A 137 9.30 8.99 5.91
C TYR A 137 10.01 7.97 5.00
N ALA A 138 10.05 8.19 3.69
CA ALA A 138 10.53 7.21 2.73
C ALA A 138 12.01 6.80 2.93
N MET A 139 12.84 7.67 3.50
CA MET A 139 14.23 7.36 3.85
C MET A 139 14.38 6.42 5.06
N ASN A 140 13.31 6.24 5.85
CA ASN A 140 13.32 5.33 7.00
C ASN A 140 13.07 3.88 6.59
N ILE A 141 12.65 3.64 5.34
CA ILE A 141 12.28 2.32 4.85
C ILE A 141 13.51 1.42 4.83
N LYS A 142 13.40 0.26 5.51
CA LYS A 142 14.42 -0.81 5.48
C LYS A 142 13.96 -2.05 4.71
N THR A 143 12.65 -2.23 4.58
CA THR A 143 12.02 -3.39 3.94
C THR A 143 12.16 -3.32 2.41
N PRO A 144 12.57 -4.39 1.71
CA PRO A 144 12.55 -4.46 0.25
C PRO A 144 11.21 -4.07 -0.37
N MET A 145 11.21 -3.08 -1.27
CA MET A 145 9.99 -2.49 -1.84
C MET A 145 9.78 -2.84 -3.32
N LEU A 146 8.63 -3.43 -3.64
CA LEU A 146 8.07 -3.49 -4.99
C LEU A 146 7.03 -2.39 -5.16
N PHE A 147 7.10 -1.66 -6.27
CA PHE A 147 6.13 -0.64 -6.66
C PHE A 147 5.42 -1.07 -7.94
N ILE A 148 4.08 -1.18 -7.89
CA ILE A 148 3.23 -1.51 -9.03
C ILE A 148 2.38 -0.28 -9.38
N HIS A 149 2.55 0.28 -10.58
CA HIS A 149 1.78 1.45 -11.00
C HIS A 149 1.35 1.38 -12.45
N SER A 150 0.39 2.22 -12.83
CA SER A 150 -0.06 2.33 -14.22
C SER A 150 0.04 3.77 -14.70
N ASP A 151 0.46 3.97 -15.95
CA ASP A 151 0.75 5.31 -16.50
C ASP A 151 -0.50 6.15 -16.78
N GLU A 152 -1.66 5.53 -16.96
CA GLU A 152 -2.95 6.21 -17.13
C GLU A 152 -3.79 6.25 -15.84
N ASP A 153 -3.19 5.98 -14.68
CA ASP A 153 -3.87 6.14 -13.39
C ASP A 153 -4.05 7.63 -13.06
N ARG A 154 -5.29 8.13 -13.18
CA ARG A 154 -5.65 9.50 -12.79
C ARG A 154 -6.18 9.62 -11.36
N ARG A 155 -6.47 8.50 -10.70
CA ARG A 155 -6.93 8.47 -9.30
C ARG A 155 -5.76 8.64 -8.35
N CYS A 156 -4.67 7.93 -8.61
CA CYS A 156 -3.39 8.13 -7.94
C CYS A 156 -2.32 8.27 -9.03
N PRO A 157 -2.14 9.47 -9.61
CA PRO A 157 -1.11 9.70 -10.62
C PRO A 157 0.27 9.22 -10.18
N LEU A 158 1.08 8.75 -11.14
CA LEU A 158 2.42 8.21 -10.88
C LEU A 158 3.28 9.15 -10.02
N SER A 159 3.11 10.47 -10.19
CA SER A 159 3.78 11.50 -9.40
C SER A 159 3.61 11.33 -7.89
N GLU A 160 2.51 10.75 -7.41
CA GLU A 160 2.30 10.50 -5.99
C GLU A 160 3.18 9.38 -5.43
N MET A 161 3.51 8.37 -6.24
CA MET A 161 4.36 7.26 -5.81
C MET A 161 5.86 7.63 -5.85
N MET A 162 6.23 8.59 -6.71
CA MET A 162 7.63 8.94 -6.94
C MET A 162 8.41 9.41 -5.70
N PRO A 163 7.86 10.23 -4.78
CA PRO A 163 8.56 10.59 -3.54
C PRO A 163 8.97 9.37 -2.71
N VAL A 164 8.08 8.38 -2.60
CA VAL A 164 8.36 7.15 -1.84
C VAL A 164 9.37 6.27 -2.57
N TYR A 165 9.21 6.09 -3.88
CA TYR A 165 10.16 5.32 -4.68
C TYR A 165 11.58 5.91 -4.62
N THR A 166 11.72 7.22 -4.82
CA THR A 166 13.01 7.91 -4.77
C THR A 166 13.62 7.82 -3.37
N GLY A 167 12.82 8.02 -2.31
CA GLY A 167 13.29 7.86 -0.94
C GLY A 167 13.78 6.44 -0.64
N ALA A 168 13.06 5.42 -1.10
CA ALA A 168 13.47 4.02 -0.97
C ALA A 168 14.79 3.73 -1.70
N ILE A 169 15.00 4.27 -2.91
CA ILE A 169 16.27 4.17 -3.63
C ILE A 169 17.40 4.83 -2.84
N LEU A 170 17.17 6.03 -2.31
CA LEU A 170 18.16 6.79 -1.54
C LEU A 170 18.47 6.14 -0.17
N ALA A 171 17.52 5.42 0.42
CA ALA A 171 17.73 4.61 1.61
C ALA A 171 18.65 3.39 1.36
N GLY A 172 18.96 3.09 0.09
CA GLY A 172 19.88 2.01 -0.29
C GLY A 172 19.28 0.60 -0.15
N ILE A 173 17.96 0.50 -0.07
CA ILE A 173 17.27 -0.80 0.02
C ILE A 173 17.05 -1.42 -1.37
N PRO A 174 16.76 -2.73 -1.46
CA PRO A 174 16.30 -3.33 -2.71
C PRO A 174 14.95 -2.74 -3.14
N VAL A 175 14.89 -2.20 -4.35
CA VAL A 175 13.69 -1.58 -4.92
C VAL A 175 13.47 -2.07 -6.35
N ARG A 176 12.20 -2.29 -6.73
CA ARG A 176 11.77 -2.51 -8.12
C ARG A 176 10.50 -1.73 -8.40
N MET A 177 10.40 -1.12 -9.59
CA MET A 177 9.16 -0.52 -10.08
C MET A 177 8.69 -1.22 -11.36
N CYS A 178 7.42 -1.62 -11.39
CA CYS A 178 6.76 -2.19 -12.56
C CYS A 178 5.68 -1.20 -13.02
N LEU A 179 5.94 -0.53 -14.14
CA LEU A 179 5.02 0.42 -14.77
C LEU A 179 4.22 -0.25 -15.90
N PHE A 180 2.91 -0.31 -15.72
CA PHE A 180 1.97 -0.92 -16.66
C PHE A 180 1.42 0.13 -17.61
N HIS A 181 1.77 -0.01 -18.89
CA HIS A 181 1.41 0.96 -19.92
C HIS A 181 0.01 0.72 -20.51
N GLY A 182 -0.77 1.80 -20.63
CA GLY A 182 -2.15 1.76 -21.12
C GLY A 182 -3.09 1.03 -20.16
N GLU A 183 -2.82 1.14 -18.87
CA GLU A 183 -3.63 0.65 -17.75
C GLU A 183 -3.90 1.82 -16.79
N ASN A 184 -4.92 1.70 -15.96
CA ASN A 184 -5.32 2.74 -15.01
C ASN A 184 -5.49 2.18 -13.60
N HIS A 185 -6.14 2.94 -12.71
CA HIS A 185 -6.38 2.54 -11.31
C HIS A 185 -7.06 1.16 -11.16
N GLU A 186 -7.81 0.73 -12.17
CA GLU A 186 -8.52 -0.54 -12.21
C GLU A 186 -7.69 -1.72 -12.72
N LEU A 187 -6.38 -1.55 -12.96
CA LEU A 187 -5.47 -2.62 -13.43
C LEU A 187 -5.76 -3.97 -12.76
N SER A 188 -5.82 -3.99 -11.43
CA SER A 188 -6.03 -5.22 -10.65
C SER A 188 -7.40 -5.90 -10.86
N ARG A 189 -8.44 -5.11 -11.15
CA ARG A 189 -9.85 -5.52 -11.17
C ARG A 189 -10.35 -5.74 -12.60
N ALA A 190 -10.08 -4.79 -13.49
CA ALA A 190 -10.61 -4.73 -14.85
C ALA A 190 -9.54 -4.47 -15.93
N GLY A 191 -8.25 -4.45 -15.57
CA GLY A 191 -7.17 -4.29 -16.55
C GLY A 191 -7.10 -5.42 -17.58
N LYS A 192 -6.28 -5.24 -18.62
CA LYS A 192 -6.11 -6.25 -19.69
C LYS A 192 -5.65 -7.56 -19.06
N PRO A 193 -6.19 -8.73 -19.48
CA PRO A 193 -5.86 -10.02 -18.86
C PRO A 193 -4.34 -10.29 -18.74
N ARG A 194 -3.57 -9.95 -19.79
CA ARG A 194 -2.10 -10.07 -19.77
C ARG A 194 -1.45 -9.21 -18.70
N CYS A 195 -1.92 -7.98 -18.50
CA CYS A 195 -1.39 -7.06 -17.49
C CYS A 195 -1.75 -7.53 -16.08
N ARG A 196 -2.97 -8.04 -15.87
CA ARG A 196 -3.39 -8.64 -14.60
C ARG A 196 -2.54 -9.84 -14.20
N MET A 197 -2.29 -10.75 -15.13
CA MET A 197 -1.42 -11.91 -14.91
C MET A 197 0.02 -11.48 -14.59
N LYS A 198 0.58 -10.54 -15.36
CA LYS A 198 1.92 -10.00 -15.10
C LYS A 198 2.02 -9.30 -13.73
N ARG A 199 1.02 -8.49 -13.36
CA ARG A 199 0.96 -7.85 -12.04
C ARG A 199 1.03 -8.89 -10.92
N LEU A 200 0.19 -9.94 -11.00
CA LEU A 200 0.17 -10.99 -9.99
C LEU A 200 1.52 -11.70 -9.92
N ALA A 201 2.11 -12.06 -11.07
CA ALA A 201 3.43 -12.70 -11.13
C ALA A 201 4.52 -11.81 -10.51
N GLU A 202 4.58 -10.51 -10.82
CA GLU A 202 5.58 -9.60 -10.26
C GLU A 202 5.48 -9.50 -8.74
N ILE A 203 4.27 -9.43 -8.19
CA ILE A 203 4.08 -9.37 -6.72
C ILE A 203 4.43 -10.72 -6.09
N THR A 204 3.93 -11.83 -6.63
CA THR A 204 4.21 -13.17 -6.12
C THR A 204 5.71 -13.46 -6.13
N ASN A 205 6.39 -13.21 -7.24
CA ASN A 205 7.84 -13.43 -7.36
C ASN A 205 8.63 -12.58 -6.36
N TRP A 206 8.21 -11.33 -6.11
CA TRP A 206 8.84 -10.49 -5.08
C TRP A 206 8.65 -11.08 -3.68
N MET A 207 7.44 -11.52 -3.35
CA MET A 207 7.17 -12.19 -2.08
C MET A 207 7.96 -13.50 -1.95
N ASP A 208 8.03 -14.33 -2.99
CA ASP A 208 8.77 -15.60 -2.97
C ASP A 208 10.26 -15.37 -2.71
N LYS A 209 10.84 -14.36 -3.37
CA LYS A 209 12.25 -14.00 -3.18
C LYS A 209 12.58 -13.65 -1.73
N TYR A 210 11.78 -12.82 -1.10
CA TYR A 210 12.10 -12.26 0.22
C TYR A 210 11.48 -13.04 1.39
N LEU A 211 10.41 -13.80 1.16
CA LEU A 211 9.69 -14.56 2.19
C LEU A 211 9.94 -16.07 2.10
N LYS A 212 10.31 -16.62 0.94
CA LYS A 212 10.66 -18.05 0.79
C LYS A 212 12.15 -18.27 0.52
N GLY A 213 12.89 -17.21 0.18
CA GLY A 213 14.31 -17.31 -0.20
C GLY A 213 14.51 -17.92 -1.58
N GLU A 214 13.46 -17.93 -2.42
CA GLU A 214 13.53 -18.47 -3.78
C GLU A 214 14.31 -17.52 -4.69
N ARG A 215 15.24 -18.05 -5.50
CA ARG A 215 15.93 -17.22 -6.49
C ARG A 215 14.97 -16.95 -7.65
N MET A 216 14.82 -15.67 -8.00
CA MET A 216 14.17 -15.30 -9.26
C MET A 216 15.05 -15.79 -10.41
N GLU A 217 14.55 -16.70 -11.25
CA GLU A 217 15.15 -16.98 -12.57
C GLU A 217 14.93 -15.80 -13.54
#